data_AF-V7HH03-F1
#
_entry.id   AF-V7HH03-F1
#
_cell.length_a   1.000
_cell.length_b   1.000
_cell.length_c   1.000
_cell.angle_alpha   90.00
_cell.angle_beta   90.00
_cell.angle_gamma   90.00
#
_symmetry.space_group_name_H-M   'P 1'
#
loop_
_entity.id
_entity.type
_entity.pdbx_description
1 polymer ?
#
loop_
_entity_poly.entity_id
_entity_poly.type
_entity_poly.pdbx_seq_one_letter_code
_entity_poly.pdbx_strand_id
1 'polypeptide(L)'
;MDTVSATATPNVSQGDAAALVALALQRTKNKAGEPRTRVRMSYKTFRRLTGRRIGGAKFVREFTAEMVNLGWLMVRMPSAYGFVRAASLDKWPLTKSNVVAKELKLIGEGLLSEVLDNARRELGEATDASGARNGSTGNKKKDSSRIDTH
;
A
#
# COMPACT_ATOMS: atom_id res chain seq x y z
N MET A 1 18.30 -30.27 13.99
CA MET A 1 16.94 -29.85 13.59
C MET A 1 16.45 -28.94 14.70
N ASP A 2 16.61 -27.63 14.53
CA ASP A 2 16.26 -26.66 15.57
C ASP A 2 14.76 -26.38 15.55
N THR A 3 14.09 -26.77 16.62
CA THR A 3 12.71 -26.42 16.92
C THR A 3 12.63 -24.91 17.14
N VAL A 4 12.17 -24.18 16.12
CA VAL A 4 11.88 -22.75 16.27
C VAL A 4 10.63 -22.61 17.16
N SER A 5 10.85 -22.34 18.44
CA SER A 5 9.83 -22.03 19.44
C SER A 5 8.78 -21.06 18.90
N ALA A 6 7.52 -21.28 19.29
CA ALA A 6 6.41 -20.36 19.07
C ALA A 6 6.78 -18.98 19.66
N THR A 7 7.28 -18.10 18.80
CA THR A 7 7.83 -16.81 19.21
C THR A 7 6.69 -15.95 19.73
N ALA A 8 6.74 -15.57 21.01
CA ALA A 8 5.80 -14.62 21.60
C ALA A 8 5.71 -13.40 20.68
N THR A 9 4.49 -13.06 20.25
CA THR A 9 4.31 -11.94 19.33
C THR A 9 4.50 -10.65 20.13
N PRO A 10 5.54 -9.85 19.87
CA PRO A 10 5.88 -8.74 20.75
C PRO A 10 4.84 -7.62 20.60
N ASN A 11 4.23 -7.15 21.69
CA ASN A 11 3.29 -6.02 21.64
C ASN A 11 4.05 -4.70 21.88
N VAL A 12 4.79 -4.26 20.86
CA VAL A 12 5.69 -3.09 20.99
C VAL A 12 4.93 -1.76 20.85
N SER A 13 5.55 -0.64 21.22
CA SER A 13 4.99 0.69 20.89
C SER A 13 5.06 0.95 19.38
N GLN A 14 4.47 2.04 18.90
CA GLN A 14 4.56 2.40 17.48
C GLN A 14 5.97 2.82 17.06
N GLY A 15 6.70 3.53 17.94
CA GLY A 15 8.07 3.95 17.69
C GLY A 15 9.00 2.76 17.62
N ASP A 16 8.84 1.81 18.55
CA ASP A 16 9.58 0.55 18.53
C ASP A 16 9.26 -0.28 17.28
N ALA A 17 7.99 -0.34 16.87
CA ALA A 17 7.61 -1.00 15.62
C ALA A 17 8.32 -0.37 14.42
N ALA A 18 8.38 0.97 14.34
CA ALA A 18 9.07 1.68 13.28
C ALA A 18 10.58 1.39 13.30
N ALA A 19 11.21 1.44 14.47
CA ALA A 19 12.63 1.12 14.63
C ALA A 19 12.96 -0.32 14.21
N LEU A 20 12.16 -1.30 14.64
CA LEU A 20 12.34 -2.70 14.26
C LEU A 20 12.20 -2.92 12.75
N VAL A 21 11.20 -2.27 12.14
CA VAL A 21 11.00 -2.32 10.69
C VAL A 21 12.17 -1.67 9.97
N ALA A 22 12.57 -0.44 10.33
CA ALA A 22 13.68 0.26 9.72
C ALA A 22 14.99 -0.54 9.82
N LEU A 23 15.27 -1.15 10.97
CA LEU A 23 16.43 -2.02 11.16
C LEU A 23 16.36 -3.25 10.24
N ALA A 24 15.21 -3.89 10.14
CA ALA A 24 15.01 -5.04 9.24
C ALA A 24 15.25 -4.64 7.78
N LEU A 25 14.76 -3.47 7.37
CA LEU A 25 14.95 -2.93 6.02
C LEU A 25 16.42 -2.60 5.74
N GLN A 26 17.11 -1.96 6.68
CA GLN A 26 18.54 -1.63 6.59
C GLN A 26 19.41 -2.88 6.40
N ARG A 27 19.01 -4.01 6.99
CA ARG A 27 19.70 -5.30 6.85
C ARG A 27 19.45 -5.99 5.51
N THR A 28 18.44 -5.57 4.75
CA THR A 28 18.18 -6.16 3.43
C THR A 28 19.16 -5.66 2.38
N LYS A 29 19.85 -6.60 1.73
CA LYS A 29 20.82 -6.32 0.68
C LYS A 29 20.32 -6.80 -0.69
N ASN A 30 20.80 -6.18 -1.76
CA ASN A 30 20.63 -6.68 -3.12
C ASN A 30 21.61 -7.84 -3.39
N LYS A 31 21.58 -8.42 -4.61
CA LYS A 31 22.49 -9.50 -5.00
C LYS A 31 23.97 -9.07 -4.99
N ALA A 32 24.24 -7.78 -5.14
CA ALA A 32 25.58 -7.18 -5.09
C ALA A 32 26.03 -6.83 -3.66
N GLY A 33 25.22 -7.12 -2.63
CA GLY A 33 25.56 -6.82 -1.23
C GLY A 33 25.28 -5.37 -0.80
N GLU A 34 24.75 -4.54 -1.68
CA GLU A 34 24.42 -3.14 -1.38
C GLU A 34 23.06 -3.03 -0.67
N PRO A 35 22.84 -1.99 0.16
CA PRO A 35 21.55 -1.74 0.78
C PRO A 35 20.43 -1.58 -0.25
N ARG A 36 19.31 -2.26 -0.04
CA ARG A 36 18.13 -2.06 -0.89
C ARG A 36 17.55 -0.66 -0.68
N THR A 37 17.23 0.01 -1.78
CA THR A 37 16.53 1.30 -1.76
C THR A 37 15.01 1.15 -1.73
N ARG A 38 14.50 -0.04 -2.09
CA ARG A 38 13.06 -0.35 -2.16
C ARG A 38 12.82 -1.78 -1.70
N VAL A 39 11.88 -1.98 -0.78
CA VAL A 39 11.59 -3.30 -0.20
C VAL A 39 10.09 -3.46 -0.02
N ARG A 40 9.59 -4.67 -0.27
CA ARG A 40 8.22 -5.06 0.04
C ARG A 40 8.22 -5.99 1.24
N MET A 41 7.41 -5.67 2.24
CA MET A 41 7.20 -6.50 3.43
C MET A 41 5.75 -6.99 3.47
N SER A 42 5.55 -8.31 3.57
CA SER A 42 4.20 -8.86 3.70
C SER A 42 3.56 -8.44 5.04
N TYR A 43 2.23 -8.39 5.09
CA TYR A 43 1.51 -8.13 6.34
C TYR A 43 1.82 -9.16 7.43
N LYS A 44 2.02 -10.43 7.03
CA LYS A 44 2.39 -11.52 7.94
C LYS A 44 3.76 -11.26 8.57
N THR A 45 4.75 -10.87 7.77
CA THR A 45 6.10 -10.52 8.24
C THR A 45 6.06 -9.33 9.17
N PHE A 46 5.34 -8.26 8.80
CA PHE A 46 5.17 -7.08 9.64
C PHE A 46 4.59 -7.44 11.00
N ARG A 47 3.51 -8.23 11.02
CA ARG A 47 2.87 -8.67 12.27
C ARG A 47 3.78 -9.58 13.09
N ARG A 48 4.58 -10.45 12.46
CA ARG A 48 5.55 -11.29 13.18
C ARG A 48 6.64 -10.45 13.84
N LEU A 49 7.10 -9.40 13.17
CA LEU A 49 8.16 -8.52 13.65
C LEU A 49 7.68 -7.56 14.76
N THR A 50 6.48 -7.01 14.62
CA THR A 50 5.98 -5.91 15.46
C THR A 50 4.86 -6.31 16.40
N GLY A 51 4.30 -7.51 16.25
CA GLY A 51 3.03 -7.96 16.86
C GLY A 51 1.80 -7.15 16.54
N ARG A 52 1.94 -6.09 15.74
CA ARG A 52 0.87 -5.17 15.40
C ARG A 52 0.29 -5.47 14.02
N ARG A 53 -0.97 -5.10 13.87
CA ARG A 53 -1.56 -4.81 12.56
C ARG A 53 -1.48 -3.31 12.37
N ILE A 54 -1.14 -2.85 11.16
CA ILE A 54 -1.31 -1.44 10.83
C ILE A 54 -2.81 -1.18 10.74
N GLY A 55 -3.36 -0.57 11.78
CA GLY A 55 -4.79 -0.30 11.91
C GLY A 55 -5.02 1.02 12.64
N GLY A 56 -6.00 1.79 12.17
CA GLY A 56 -6.33 3.12 12.70
C GLY A 56 -5.47 4.23 12.09
N ALA A 57 -6.12 5.32 11.68
CA ALA A 57 -5.46 6.46 11.05
C ALA A 57 -4.35 7.07 11.93
N LYS A 58 -4.56 7.09 13.25
CA LYS A 58 -3.57 7.57 14.23
C LYS A 58 -2.26 6.78 14.17
N PHE A 59 -2.36 5.44 14.25
CA PHE A 59 -1.18 4.58 14.19
C PHE A 59 -0.44 4.74 12.86
N VAL A 60 -1.17 4.77 11.73
CA VAL A 60 -0.52 4.93 10.42
C VAL A 60 0.25 6.24 10.37
N ARG A 61 -0.37 7.34 10.76
CA ARG A 61 0.27 8.67 10.75
C ARG A 61 1.53 8.70 11.60
N GLU A 62 1.44 8.22 12.84
CA GLU A 62 2.56 8.25 13.78
C GLU A 62 3.67 7.28 13.38
N PHE A 63 3.33 6.05 12.98
CA PHE A 63 4.29 5.09 12.42
C PHE A 63 4.99 5.62 11.17
N THR A 64 4.23 6.23 10.24
CA THR A 64 4.80 6.80 9.01
C THR A 64 5.71 7.99 9.32
N ALA A 65 5.36 8.85 10.27
CA ALA A 65 6.22 9.94 10.71
C ALA A 65 7.55 9.42 11.26
N GLU A 66 7.52 8.39 12.10
CA GLU A 66 8.75 7.76 12.63
C GLU A 66 9.59 7.12 11.51
N MET A 67 8.94 6.41 10.57
CA MET A 67 9.66 5.83 9.43
C MET A 67 10.36 6.91 8.59
N VAL A 68 9.71 8.07 8.38
CA VAL A 68 10.30 9.21 7.66
C VAL A 68 11.53 9.74 8.40
N ASN A 69 11.44 9.92 9.72
CA ASN A 69 12.58 10.33 10.56
C ASN A 69 13.75 9.33 10.46
N LEU A 70 13.44 8.04 10.30
CA LEU A 70 14.42 6.97 10.09
C LEU A 70 14.89 6.84 8.62
N GLY A 71 14.50 7.76 7.74
CA GLY A 71 14.94 7.81 6.34
C GLY A 71 14.19 6.85 5.42
N TRP A 72 12.99 6.44 5.79
CA TRP A 72 12.14 5.52 5.02
C TRP A 72 10.74 6.06 4.78
N LEU A 73 10.30 6.01 3.52
CA LEU A 73 8.92 6.26 3.14
C LEU A 73 8.16 4.95 3.10
N MET A 74 6.94 4.96 3.63
CA MET A 74 6.05 3.82 3.62
C MET A 74 4.93 4.04 2.60
N VAL A 75 4.66 3.02 1.79
CA VAL A 75 3.53 2.96 0.85
C VAL A 75 2.65 1.78 1.23
N ARG A 76 1.34 2.01 1.37
CA ARG A 76 0.39 0.92 1.57
C ARG A 76 0.03 0.31 0.22
N MET A 77 0.27 -1.00 0.07
CA MET A 77 -0.12 -1.77 -1.11
C MET A 77 -1.29 -2.70 -0.75
N PRO A 78 -2.04 -3.25 -1.72
CA PRO A 78 -3.18 -4.14 -1.42
C PRO A 78 -2.82 -5.40 -0.61
N SER A 79 -1.60 -5.94 -0.79
CA SER A 79 -1.16 -7.20 -0.18
C SER A 79 0.07 -7.09 0.71
N ALA A 80 0.63 -5.89 0.86
CA ALA A 80 1.91 -5.66 1.54
C ALA A 80 2.11 -4.20 1.95
N TYR A 81 3.20 -3.94 2.66
CA TYR A 81 3.75 -2.61 2.83
C TYR A 81 4.99 -2.45 1.96
N GLY A 82 5.02 -1.39 1.15
CA GLY A 82 6.19 -0.96 0.41
C GLY A 82 6.99 0.03 1.25
N PHE A 83 8.31 -0.07 1.19
CA PHE A 83 9.22 0.86 1.84
C PHE A 83 10.26 1.35 0.83
N VAL A 84 10.51 2.66 0.82
CA VAL A 84 11.48 3.32 -0.06
C VAL A 84 12.42 4.16 0.77
N ARG A 85 13.73 4.05 0.53
CA ARG A 85 14.72 4.87 1.23
C ARG A 85 14.60 6.32 0.77
N ALA A 86 14.42 7.27 1.69
CA ALA A 86 14.21 8.68 1.38
C ALA A 86 15.38 9.26 0.56
N ALA A 87 16.62 8.92 0.92
CA ALA A 87 17.83 9.32 0.17
C ALA A 87 17.89 8.75 -1.27
N SER A 88 17.02 7.82 -1.65
CA SER A 88 16.92 7.37 -3.04
C SER A 88 16.01 8.25 -3.89
N LEU A 89 15.26 9.16 -3.28
CA LEU A 89 14.39 10.11 -3.98
C LEU A 89 15.17 11.19 -4.72
N ASP A 90 16.35 11.58 -4.24
CA ASP A 90 17.19 12.58 -4.93
C ASP A 90 17.57 12.16 -6.35
N LYS A 91 17.48 10.85 -6.63
CA LYS A 91 17.76 10.26 -7.95
C LYS A 91 16.52 10.13 -8.83
N TRP A 92 15.36 10.59 -8.36
CA TRP A 92 14.12 10.50 -9.13
C TRP A 92 14.13 11.56 -10.23
N PRO A 93 13.69 11.21 -11.45
CA PRO A 93 13.60 12.18 -12.53
C PRO A 93 12.61 13.29 -12.15
N LEU A 94 13.06 14.53 -12.22
CA LEU A 94 12.16 15.67 -12.12
C LEU A 94 11.27 15.73 -13.37
N THR A 95 9.98 15.98 -13.17
CA THR A 95 9.07 16.28 -14.26
C THR A 95 9.52 17.56 -14.94
N LYS A 96 9.86 17.47 -16.23
CA LYS A 96 10.28 18.63 -17.02
C LYS A 96 9.09 19.55 -17.27
N SER A 97 9.32 20.85 -17.27
CA SER A 97 8.26 21.86 -17.47
C SER A 97 7.51 21.70 -18.79
N ASN A 98 8.15 21.18 -19.84
CA ASN A 98 7.51 20.93 -21.13
C ASN A 98 6.44 19.81 -21.07
N VAL A 99 6.52 18.92 -20.08
CA VAL A 99 5.53 17.85 -19.87
C VAL A 99 4.20 18.39 -19.35
N VAL A 100 4.21 19.55 -18.69
CA VAL A 100 3.00 20.20 -18.13
C VAL A 100 2.58 21.45 -18.91
N ALA A 101 3.36 21.88 -19.90
CA ALA A 101 3.17 23.16 -20.59
C ALA A 101 1.87 23.23 -21.38
N LYS A 102 1.44 22.10 -21.97
CA LYS A 102 0.21 22.02 -22.76
C LYS A 102 -1.03 22.21 -21.87
N GLU A 103 -1.05 21.52 -20.74
CA GLU A 103 -2.12 21.55 -19.77
C GLU A 103 -2.21 22.94 -19.13
N LEU A 104 -1.06 23.53 -18.74
CA LEU A 104 -1.01 24.88 -18.19
C LEU A 104 -1.53 25.95 -19.17
N LYS A 105 -1.24 25.79 -20.48
CA LYS A 105 -1.77 26.70 -21.50
C LYS A 105 -3.30 26.64 -21.57
N LEU A 106 -3.86 25.43 -21.67
CA LEU A 106 -5.31 25.23 -21.73
C LEU A 106 -6.02 25.71 -20.46
N ILE A 107 -5.41 25.52 -19.29
CA ILE A 107 -5.91 26.05 -18.02
C ILE A 107 -5.92 27.58 -18.05
N GLY A 108 -4.85 28.21 -18.56
CA GLY A 108 -4.77 29.67 -18.72
C GLY A 108 -5.80 30.24 -19.69
N GLU A 109 -6.27 29.44 -20.65
CA GLU A 109 -7.33 29.78 -21.61
C GLU A 109 -8.75 29.55 -21.04
N GLY A 110 -8.87 29.12 -19.78
CA GLY A 110 -10.16 28.88 -19.11
C GLY A 110 -10.74 27.48 -19.35
N LEU A 111 -10.03 26.58 -20.02
CA LEU A 111 -10.50 25.24 -20.40
C LEU A 111 -10.21 24.18 -19.32
N LEU A 112 -10.24 24.56 -18.04
CA LEU A 112 -9.89 23.67 -16.92
C LEU A 112 -10.76 22.40 -16.89
N SER A 113 -12.07 22.53 -17.15
CA SER A 113 -12.98 21.38 -17.17
C SER A 113 -12.58 20.37 -18.24
N GLU A 114 -12.27 20.83 -19.45
CA GLU A 114 -11.85 19.97 -20.56
C GLU A 114 -10.51 19.27 -20.27
N VAL A 115 -9.56 19.98 -19.66
CA VAL A 115 -8.28 19.40 -19.23
C VAL A 115 -8.49 18.30 -18.20
N LEU A 116 -9.37 18.52 -17.21
CA LEU A 116 -9.67 17.53 -16.18
C LEU A 116 -10.41 16.32 -16.74
N ASP A 117 -11.36 16.50 -17.65
CA ASP A 117 -12.10 15.41 -18.29
C ASP A 117 -11.19 14.57 -19.20
N ASN A 118 -10.30 15.22 -19.95
CA ASN A 118 -9.27 14.54 -20.72
C ASN A 118 -8.32 13.75 -19.81
N ALA A 119 -7.86 14.35 -18.71
CA ALA A 119 -6.99 13.67 -17.75
C ALA A 119 -7.67 12.45 -17.13
N ARG A 120 -8.94 12.55 -16.74
CA ARG A 120 -9.72 11.41 -16.20
C ARG A 120 -9.90 10.28 -17.22
N ARG A 121 -10.16 10.63 -18.48
CA ARG A 121 -10.28 9.67 -19.58
C ARG A 121 -8.97 8.98 -19.89
N GLU A 122 -7.87 9.72 -19.97
CA GLU A 122 -6.54 9.18 -20.28
C GLU A 122 -5.95 8.35 -19.15
N LEU A 123 -6.15 8.78 -17.91
CA LEU A 123 -5.72 8.04 -16.72
C LEU A 123 -6.68 6.89 -16.37
N GLY A 124 -7.77 6.75 -17.13
CA GLY A 124 -8.79 5.69 -17.00
C GLY A 124 -9.18 5.47 -15.55
N GLU A 125 -9.95 6.39 -14.96
CA GLU A 125 -10.51 6.32 -13.60
C GLU A 125 -10.08 5.09 -12.78
N ALA A 126 -9.00 5.23 -12.00
CA ALA A 126 -8.57 4.25 -11.01
C ALA A 126 -9.55 4.12 -9.80
N THR A 127 -10.86 4.21 -10.06
CA THR A 127 -11.93 4.30 -9.06
C THR A 127 -13.04 3.26 -9.24
N ASP A 128 -12.91 2.29 -10.14
CA ASP A 128 -13.82 1.14 -10.16
C ASP A 128 -13.31 0.03 -9.23
N ALA A 129 -13.66 0.11 -7.93
CA ALA A 129 -13.92 -1.03 -7.02
C ALA A 129 -13.88 -0.67 -5.51
N SER A 130 -14.20 0.57 -5.11
CA SER A 130 -14.49 0.88 -3.70
C SER A 130 -15.92 1.39 -3.54
N GLY A 131 -16.91 0.57 -3.92
CA GLY A 131 -18.30 1.03 -3.87
C GLY A 131 -19.41 0.03 -4.18
N ALA A 132 -19.18 -1.28 -4.06
CA ALA A 132 -20.28 -2.25 -4.11
C ALA A 132 -20.40 -2.95 -2.74
N ARG A 133 -20.86 -2.20 -1.74
CA ARG A 133 -21.62 -2.77 -0.62
C ARG A 133 -23.08 -2.42 -0.87
N ASN A 134 -23.90 -3.43 -1.15
CA ASN A 134 -25.15 -3.61 -0.42
C ASN A 134 -25.69 -5.01 -0.66
N GLY A 135 -25.96 -5.69 0.46
CA GLY A 135 -26.59 -7.00 0.47
C GLY A 135 -28.03 -6.94 -0.01
N SER A 136 -28.49 -8.05 -0.58
CA SER A 136 -29.88 -8.45 -0.46
C SER A 136 -29.94 -9.82 0.19
N THR A 137 -30.68 -9.81 1.27
CA THR A 137 -31.08 -10.92 2.11
C THR A 137 -32.14 -11.75 1.37
N GLY A 138 -32.03 -13.08 1.43
CA GLY A 138 -33.16 -14.02 1.38
C GLY A 138 -33.73 -14.37 -0.01
N ASN A 139 -33.80 -15.67 -0.34
CA ASN A 139 -34.99 -16.45 0.01
C ASN A 139 -34.75 -17.96 -0.18
N LYS A 140 -35.33 -18.77 0.71
CA LYS A 140 -35.49 -20.21 0.55
C LYS A 140 -36.35 -20.50 -0.68
N LYS A 141 -35.99 -21.52 -1.47
CA LYS A 141 -37.00 -22.38 -2.08
C LYS A 141 -36.53 -23.83 -2.03
N LYS A 142 -37.18 -24.58 -1.15
CA LYS A 142 -37.20 -26.03 -1.07
C LYS A 142 -38.46 -26.46 -1.84
N ASP A 143 -38.30 -27.18 -2.94
CA ASP A 143 -39.31 -28.07 -3.54
C ASP A 143 -38.59 -28.89 -4.61
N SER A 144 -38.31 -30.19 -4.39
CA SER A 144 -39.23 -31.32 -4.59
C SER A 144 -39.72 -31.44 -6.05
N SER A 145 -39.02 -32.25 -6.83
CA SER A 145 -39.64 -33.03 -7.90
C SER A 145 -39.13 -34.46 -7.83
N ARG A 146 -40.04 -35.30 -7.35
CA ARG A 146 -40.10 -36.75 -7.37
C ARG A 146 -40.13 -37.30 -8.82
N ILE A 147 -39.67 -38.58 -8.96
CA ILE A 147 -40.28 -39.67 -9.77
C ILE A 147 -40.04 -39.55 -11.31
N ASP A 148 -39.70 -40.58 -12.10
CA ASP A 148 -39.44 -42.02 -11.94
C ASP A 148 -38.78 -42.55 -13.24
N THR A 149 -38.05 -43.66 -13.09
CA THR A 149 -37.99 -44.87 -13.94
C THR A 149 -38.03 -44.78 -15.48
N HIS A 150 -36.94 -45.23 -16.12
CA HIS A 150 -36.93 -46.40 -17.03
C HIS A 150 -35.51 -46.96 -17.17
#